data_AF-A0AAF0UWJ3-F1
#
_entry.id   AF-A0AAF0UWJ3-F1
#
_cell.length_a   1.000
_cell.length_b   1.000
_cell.length_c   1.000
_cell.angle_alpha   90.00
_cell.angle_beta   90.00
_cell.angle_gamma   90.00
#
_symmetry.space_group_name_H-M   'P 1'
#
loop_
_entity.id
_entity.type
_entity.pdbx_description
1 polymer ?
#
loop_
_entity_poly.entity_id
_entity_poly.type
_entity_poly.pdbx_seq_one_letter_code
_entity_poly.pdbx_strand_id
1 'polypeptide(L)'
;MGAGCVDPNRAVDPGLIYDATPQDYVNLLCSMNLTEKQFKTIARSSAKHNCSNPFDDMNYPSFIALFNPNEDYTLLGQKFRRTVTNVGPGAANYKAKVTAPKN
;
A
#
# COMPACT_ATOMS: atom_id res chain seq x y z
N MET A 1 15.04 6.81 -6.73
CA MET A 1 13.78 7.56 -6.94
C MET A 1 12.66 6.54 -7.05
N GLY A 2 11.47 6.78 -6.48
CA GLY A 2 10.36 5.81 -6.43
C GLY A 2 9.81 5.43 -7.81
N ALA A 3 8.59 5.85 -8.16
CA ALA A 3 8.00 5.55 -9.47
C ALA A 3 8.69 6.26 -10.65
N GLY A 4 9.46 7.33 -10.39
CA GLY A 4 10.19 8.09 -11.41
C GLY A 4 9.91 9.58 -11.37
N CYS A 5 10.21 10.27 -12.48
CA CYS A 5 9.85 11.68 -12.67
C CYS A 5 8.37 11.81 -13.03
N VAL A 6 7.72 12.88 -12.58
CA VAL A 6 6.28 13.11 -12.80
C VAL A 6 6.01 13.36 -14.29
N ASP A 7 4.97 12.73 -14.81
CA ASP A 7 4.38 13.02 -16.12
C ASP A 7 2.93 13.52 -15.91
N PRO A 8 2.70 14.84 -15.89
CA PRO A 8 1.39 15.40 -15.58
C PRO A 8 0.32 15.03 -16.61
N ASN A 9 0.69 14.96 -17.90
CA ASN A 9 -0.27 14.70 -18.96
C ASN A 9 -0.79 13.26 -18.89
N ARG A 10 0.08 12.29 -18.56
CA ARG A 10 -0.33 10.90 -18.36
C ARG A 10 -1.04 10.67 -17.04
N ALA A 11 -0.79 11.50 -16.02
CA ALA A 11 -1.43 11.35 -14.71
C ALA A 11 -2.93 11.71 -14.71
N VAL A 12 -3.39 12.52 -15.68
CA VAL A 12 -4.81 12.90 -15.82
C VAL A 12 -5.68 11.72 -16.25
N ASP A 13 -5.14 10.80 -17.07
CA ASP A 13 -5.85 9.61 -17.53
C ASP A 13 -4.97 8.35 -17.36
N PRO A 14 -4.86 7.81 -16.13
CA PRO A 14 -3.96 6.70 -15.82
C PRO A 14 -4.51 5.33 -16.23
N GLY A 15 -5.79 5.24 -16.61
CA GLY A 15 -6.52 3.98 -16.85
C GLY A 15 -6.87 3.21 -15.57
N LEU A 16 -5.87 2.88 -14.74
CA LEU A 16 -6.04 2.18 -13.47
C LEU A 16 -5.48 2.99 -12.29
N ILE A 17 -6.14 2.92 -11.14
CA ILE A 17 -5.65 3.49 -9.87
C ILE A 17 -5.67 2.48 -8.73
N TYR A 18 -4.84 2.73 -7.72
CA TYR A 18 -4.84 2.00 -6.45
C TYR A 18 -5.55 2.86 -5.42
N ASP A 19 -6.85 2.62 -5.24
CA ASP A 19 -7.66 3.37 -4.28
C ASP A 19 -7.39 2.95 -2.84
N ALA A 20 -7.39 3.94 -1.94
CA ALA A 20 -7.35 3.73 -0.49
C ALA A 20 -8.27 4.75 0.19
N THR A 21 -8.99 4.29 1.21
CA THR A 21 -9.91 5.11 2.01
C THR A 21 -9.22 5.62 3.28
N PRO A 22 -9.75 6.67 3.94
CA PRO A 22 -9.25 7.09 5.26
C PRO A 22 -9.25 5.97 6.31
N GLN A 23 -10.20 5.03 6.23
CA GLN A 23 -10.27 3.88 7.12
C GLN A 23 -9.11 2.90 6.90
N ASP A 24 -8.61 2.76 5.66
CA ASP A 24 -7.44 1.92 5.39
C ASP A 24 -6.18 2.45 6.08
N TYR A 25 -6.02 3.78 6.14
CA TYR A 25 -4.95 4.40 6.92
C TYR A 25 -5.12 4.20 8.44
N VAL A 26 -6.36 4.23 8.94
CA VAL A 26 -6.63 3.90 10.35
C VAL A 26 -6.26 2.44 10.63
N ASN A 27 -6.64 1.50 9.76
CA ASN A 27 -6.31 0.08 9.90
C ASN A 27 -4.79 -0.17 9.84
N LEU A 28 -4.07 0.59 9.01
CA LEU A 28 -2.61 0.60 8.97
C LEU A 28 -2.00 1.14 10.27
N LEU A 29 -2.50 2.25 10.81
CA LEU A 29 -2.02 2.75 12.10
C LEU A 29 -2.29 1.77 13.24
N CYS A 30 -3.40 1.03 13.16
CA CYS A 30 -3.74 -0.04 14.10
C CYS A 30 -2.78 -1.23 14.05
N SER A 31 -2.20 -1.57 12.88
CA SER A 31 -1.25 -2.68 12.76
C SER A 31 0.13 -2.35 13.33
N MET A 32 0.44 -1.07 13.56
CA MET A 32 1.72 -0.61 14.12
C MET A 32 1.86 -0.81 15.64
N ASN A 33 0.88 -1.43 16.31
CA ASN A 33 0.88 -1.67 17.76
C ASN A 33 1.11 -0.40 18.61
N LEU A 34 0.54 0.73 18.18
CA LEU A 34 0.63 2.00 18.88
C LEU A 34 -0.17 1.98 20.18
N THR A 35 0.31 2.69 21.20
CA THR A 35 -0.53 2.99 22.38
C THR A 35 -1.69 3.90 21.98
N GLU A 36 -2.81 3.82 22.69
CA GLU A 36 -3.99 4.67 22.42
C GLU A 36 -3.63 6.17 22.45
N LYS A 37 -2.72 6.57 23.34
CA LYS A 37 -2.22 7.96 23.41
C LYS A 37 -1.50 8.36 22.13
N GLN A 38 -0.56 7.53 21.63
CA GLN A 38 0.15 7.79 20.38
C GLN A 38 -0.80 7.83 19.18
N PHE A 39 -1.74 6.87 19.10
CA PHE A 39 -2.74 6.84 18.05
C PHE A 39 -3.56 8.13 18.01
N LYS A 40 -4.10 8.57 19.16
CA LYS A 40 -4.89 9.81 19.26
C LYS A 40 -4.08 11.05 18.85
N THR A 41 -2.79 11.08 19.19
CA THR A 41 -1.89 12.16 18.77
C THR A 41 -1.72 12.21 17.24
N ILE A 42 -1.57 11.06 16.58
CA ILE A 42 -1.35 10.98 15.13
C ILE A 42 -2.66 11.21 14.36
N ALA A 43 -3.71 10.48 14.72
CA ALA A 43 -5.00 10.56 14.04
C ALA A 43 -5.70 11.90 14.26
N ARG A 44 -5.28 12.67 15.29
CA ARG A 44 -5.87 13.97 15.69
C ARG A 44 -7.40 13.95 15.76
N SER A 45 -7.97 12.79 16.05
CA SER A 45 -9.41 12.58 16.05
C SER A 45 -9.89 12.08 17.41
N SER A 46 -11.11 12.48 17.76
CA SER A 46 -11.88 11.93 18.88
C SER A 46 -12.54 10.60 18.51
N ALA A 47 -12.36 10.12 17.27
CA ALA A 47 -12.88 8.83 16.85
C ALA A 47 -12.31 7.75 17.76
N LYS A 48 -13.20 6.88 18.24
CA LYS A 48 -12.80 5.77 19.12
C LYS A 48 -11.68 5.01 18.42
N HIS A 49 -10.65 4.65 19.18
CA HIS A 49 -9.59 3.75 18.74
C HIS A 49 -10.20 2.38 18.46
N ASN A 50 -10.81 2.24 17.28
CA ASN A 50 -11.54 1.07 16.87
C ASN A 50 -10.68 0.28 15.89
N CYS A 51 -9.74 -0.47 16.46
CA CYS A 51 -8.82 -1.33 15.73
C CYS A 51 -9.36 -2.76 15.60
N SER A 52 -10.64 -2.92 15.24
CA SER A 52 -11.22 -4.26 15.06
C SER A 52 -10.62 -5.04 13.89
N ASN A 53 -10.00 -4.36 12.92
CA ASN A 53 -9.39 -5.01 11.75
C ASN A 53 -8.04 -4.36 11.39
N PRO A 54 -6.98 -4.60 12.17
CA PRO A 54 -5.65 -4.08 11.86
C PRO A 54 -5.12 -4.74 10.57
N PHE A 55 -4.54 -3.95 9.67
CA PHE A 55 -4.06 -4.45 8.39
C PHE A 55 -2.92 -3.59 7.86
N ASP A 56 -1.77 -4.21 7.57
CA ASP A 56 -0.53 -3.56 7.14
C ASP A 56 -0.28 -3.59 5.63
N ASP A 57 -0.99 -4.44 4.88
CA ASP A 57 -0.82 -4.60 3.43
C ASP A 57 -1.67 -3.60 2.62
N MET A 58 -1.41 -2.30 2.83
CA MET A 58 -2.12 -1.19 2.20
C MET A 58 -2.14 -1.30 0.66
N ASN A 59 -3.25 -0.86 0.05
CA ASN A 59 -3.41 -0.83 -1.41
C ASN A 59 -2.56 0.28 -2.05
N TYR A 60 -1.24 0.15 -1.99
CA TYR A 60 -0.28 1.18 -2.37
C TYR A 60 0.33 0.90 -3.75
N PRO A 61 0.61 1.93 -4.59
CA PRO A 61 1.11 1.79 -5.96
C PRO A 61 2.62 1.45 -6.01
N SER A 62 3.14 0.77 -4.99
CA SER A 62 4.50 0.24 -4.96
C SER A 62 4.60 -0.97 -4.03
N PHE A 63 5.72 -1.67 -4.15
CA PHE A 63 6.03 -2.87 -3.37
C PHE A 63 7.41 -2.70 -2.74
N ILE A 64 7.52 -3.11 -1.48
CA ILE A 64 8.80 -3.19 -0.77
C ILE A 64 8.83 -4.51 -0.02
N ALA A 65 9.89 -5.29 -0.25
CA ALA A 65 10.18 -6.50 0.51
C ALA A 65 11.38 -6.23 1.40
N LEU A 66 11.20 -6.42 2.71
CA LEU A 66 12.23 -6.22 3.71
C LEU A 66 12.66 -7.59 4.24
N PHE A 67 13.97 -7.82 4.27
CA PHE A 67 14.58 -9.03 4.79
C PHE A 67 15.59 -8.67 5.87
N ASN A 68 15.65 -9.46 6.93
CA ASN A 68 16.59 -9.23 8.02
C ASN A 68 17.99 -9.66 7.57
N PRO A 69 18.98 -8.74 7.48
CA PRO A 69 20.32 -9.08 7.02
C PRO A 69 21.11 -9.94 8.01
N ASN A 70 20.62 -10.05 9.26
CA ASN A 70 21.26 -10.83 10.33
C ASN A 70 20.71 -12.26 10.43
N GLU A 71 19.63 -12.58 9.70
CA GLU A 71 19.15 -13.94 9.57
C GLU A 71 19.93 -14.65 8.46
N ASP A 72 20.14 -15.96 8.61
CA ASP A 72 20.75 -16.76 7.56
C ASP A 72 19.99 -16.54 6.25
N TYR A 73 20.73 -16.41 5.15
CA TYR A 73 20.22 -16.21 3.80
C TYR A 73 19.36 -17.40 3.35
N THR A 74 18.15 -17.47 3.87
CA THR A 74 17.12 -18.43 3.55
C THR A 74 16.24 -17.85 2.46
N LEU A 75 15.59 -18.73 1.68
CA LEU A 75 14.65 -18.31 0.66
C LEU A 75 13.41 -17.71 1.33
N LEU A 76 13.35 -16.38 1.41
CA LEU A 76 12.22 -15.66 1.99
C LEU A 76 11.21 -15.26 0.89
N GLY A 77 9.93 -15.32 1.22
CA GLY A 77 8.84 -14.96 0.32
C GLY A 77 7.86 -14.01 1.00
N GLN A 78 7.46 -12.95 0.29
CA GLN A 78 6.43 -12.02 0.74
C GLN A 78 5.33 -11.93 -0.31
N LYS A 79 4.07 -11.95 0.16
CA LYS A 79 2.89 -11.82 -0.69
C LYS A 79 2.23 -10.47 -0.41
N PHE A 80 1.92 -9.75 -1.48
CA PHE A 80 1.23 -8.46 -1.44
C PHE A 80 -0.11 -8.59 -2.16
N ARG A 81 -1.17 -8.04 -1.58
CA ARG A 81 -2.51 -7.96 -2.17
C ARG A 81 -2.78 -6.52 -2.61
N ARG A 82 -3.17 -6.35 -3.86
CA ARG A 82 -3.58 -5.05 -4.41
C ARG A 82 -4.92 -5.17 -5.12
N THR A 83 -5.67 -4.08 -5.05
CA THR A 83 -6.92 -3.89 -5.79
C THR A 83 -6.72 -2.69 -6.71
N VAL A 84 -7.07 -2.85 -7.98
CA VAL A 84 -7.00 -1.76 -8.95
C VAL A 84 -8.40 -1.41 -9.44
N THR A 85 -8.68 -0.12 -9.52
CA THR A 85 -9.95 0.43 -10.01
C THR A 85 -9.74 0.96 -11.42
N ASN A 86 -10.59 0.54 -12.37
CA ASN A 86 -10.60 1.12 -13.72
C ASN A 86 -11.29 2.48 -13.69
N VAL A 87 -10.55 3.52 -14.05
CA VAL A 87 -11.03 4.90 -14.18
C VAL A 87 -11.07 5.37 -15.64
N GLY A 88 -10.73 4.48 -16.57
CA GLY A 88 -10.86 4.73 -18.01
C GLY A 88 -12.31 4.73 -18.48
N PRO A 89 -12.56 5.23 -19.71
CA PRO A 89 -13.92 5.49 -20.23
C PRO A 89 -14.73 4.23 -20.58
N GLY A 90 -14.14 3.02 -20.52
CA GLY A 90 -14.82 1.80 -20.93
C GLY A 90 -14.19 0.54 -20.38
N ALA A 91 -14.81 -0.60 -20.70
CA ALA A 91 -14.29 -1.91 -20.36
C ALA A 91 -12.96 -2.17 -21.08
N ALA A 92 -11.97 -2.67 -20.34
CA ALA A 92 -10.64 -2.94 -20.86
C ALA A 92 -10.06 -4.20 -20.20
N ASN A 93 -9.17 -4.87 -20.93
CA ASN A 93 -8.41 -6.03 -20.43
C ASN A 93 -6.93 -5.66 -20.30
N TYR A 94 -6.36 -5.89 -19.11
CA TYR A 94 -4.96 -5.60 -18.82
C TYR A 94 -4.18 -6.91 -18.61
N LYS A 95 -2.93 -6.96 -19.06
CA LYS A 95 -2.01 -8.08 -18.81
C LYS A 95 -0.83 -7.61 -17.97
N ALA A 96 -0.55 -8.31 -16.89
CA ALA A 96 0.60 -8.00 -16.05
C ALA A 96 1.91 -8.37 -16.76
N LYS A 97 2.88 -7.45 -16.73
CA LYS A 97 4.26 -7.70 -17.13
C LYS A 97 5.14 -7.52 -15.89
N VAL A 98 5.92 -8.55 -15.54
CA VAL A 98 6.74 -8.56 -14.32
C VAL A 98 8.21 -8.58 -14.70
N THR A 99 9.01 -7.74 -14.04
CA THR A 99 10.47 -7.78 -14.08
C THR A 99 10.96 -8.00 -12.66
N ALA A 100 11.57 -9.15 -12.39
CA ALA A 100 12.05 -9.47 -11.05
C ALA A 100 13.29 -8.63 -10.69
N PRO A 101 13.44 -8.19 -9.42
CA PRO A 101 14.69 -7.61 -8.92
C PRO A 101 15.85 -8.59 -9.10
N LYS A 102 17.07 -8.06 -9.20
CA LYS A 102 18.28 -8.89 -9.16
C LYS A 102 18.50 -9.39 -7.73
N ASN A 103 19.08 -10.59 -7.63
CA ASN A 103 19.63 -11.11 -6.38
C ASN A 103 20.93 -10.38 -6.02
#